data_AF-A0A914AHS4-F1
#
_entry.id   AF-A0A914AHS4-F1
#
_cell.length_a   1.000
_cell.length_b   1.000
_cell.length_c   1.000
_cell.angle_alpha   90.00
_cell.angle_beta   90.00
_cell.angle_gamma   90.00
#
_symmetry.space_group_name_H-M   'P 1'
#
loop_
_entity.id
_entity.type
_entity.pdbx_description
1 polymer ?
#
loop_
_entity_poly.entity_id
_entity_poly.type
_entity_poly.pdbx_seq_one_letter_code
_entity_poly.pdbx_strand_id
1 'polypeptide(L)'
;MSRGPGAGDIDEDLPEVVADHDDSVDEYLQRWGVPELSANFKEHEIDTAALKLLDETSLVELIPKIGLRLKFLQGWRRDFPKQQHAAIRAQKPPLQYSDDDSSDDLTDEHELSDISSQQSNASASVSGASSSSSGTPSHQKKRKMSLFNARTILQTTKVGTAIVAQLQADKVLTKKARCTMTSLLVGFLIENHGLKPSSYEKQCLAESIIEEFPYLKDPEGKGYEAWYMKGANKRPATGYLEERLRYIRKTMLDKEDRNKGKLDAPAEEPPREGTTSSPEEEARMVAWLKDNMEPASKVQEYMALTARQRKNFIGQKKQSLAGILEEFPRILDKDMIAQDFDLVHHPGIADNLFFKWEGLCDSVIAYANFMTPTWKQVLHMQDKVDGTLSTAEKKNLALFLLPVILGGRSKGKRGGRCSLFDSIDAFIDLKPAIINVDNYLDSINAEKRPQPFILALYTTERLSPSQVFLVVERRAIPYPSLIKTVDAAFKAHYVLDINYQPQVKTVWEFLQNVVYELPGIVPPILRDFRAYLVSK
;
A
#
# COMPACT_ATOMS: atom_id res chain seq x y z
N MET A 1 67.14 53.84 -35.43
CA MET A 1 68.03 54.20 -34.31
C MET A 1 67.34 53.74 -33.04
N SER A 2 67.47 52.48 -32.64
CA SER A 2 68.54 51.88 -31.82
C SER A 2 68.21 51.89 -30.32
N ARG A 3 68.08 50.65 -29.79
CA ARG A 3 68.30 50.10 -28.42
C ARG A 3 67.05 49.62 -27.65
N GLY A 4 66.96 48.30 -27.45
CA GLY A 4 66.14 47.61 -26.40
C GLY A 4 66.93 47.52 -25.08
N PRO A 5 66.84 46.44 -24.27
CA PRO A 5 65.74 45.49 -23.96
C PRO A 5 65.53 45.26 -22.42
N GLY A 6 64.46 44.53 -22.05
CA GLY A 6 64.47 43.54 -20.94
C GLY A 6 64.06 43.97 -19.52
N ALA A 7 62.98 43.37 -19.00
CA ALA A 7 62.90 42.62 -17.72
C ALA A 7 61.45 42.11 -17.56
N GLY A 8 61.28 40.80 -17.37
CA GLY A 8 59.99 40.22 -17.01
C GLY A 8 59.75 40.35 -15.51
N ASP A 9 58.49 40.33 -15.11
CA ASP A 9 58.04 39.78 -13.83
C ASP A 9 56.58 39.36 -13.92
N ILE A 10 56.26 38.40 -13.06
CA ILE A 10 55.15 37.46 -13.04
C ILE A 10 53.86 38.15 -12.59
N ASP A 11 52.78 38.09 -13.37
CA ASP A 11 51.44 38.48 -12.90
C ASP A 11 50.74 37.27 -12.27
N GLU A 12 50.58 37.33 -10.94
CA GLU A 12 49.67 36.49 -10.17
C GLU A 12 48.23 36.94 -10.43
N ASP A 13 47.45 36.15 -11.19
CA ASP A 13 46.01 36.31 -11.31
C ASP A 13 45.32 35.95 -9.97
N LEU A 14 45.02 36.97 -9.17
CA LEU A 14 44.04 36.91 -8.07
C LEU A 14 42.67 37.34 -8.62
N PRO A 15 41.60 36.53 -8.43
CA PRO A 15 40.28 36.85 -8.97
C PRO A 15 39.62 38.03 -8.23
N GLU A 16 39.11 38.97 -9.03
CA GLU A 16 38.29 40.12 -8.62
C GLU A 16 37.12 39.71 -7.72
N VAL A 17 37.03 40.40 -6.58
CA VAL A 17 35.95 40.32 -5.60
C VAL A 17 34.73 41.06 -6.16
N VAL A 18 33.65 40.31 -6.46
CA VAL A 18 32.35 40.88 -6.85
C VAL A 18 31.74 41.62 -5.64
N ALA A 19 31.48 42.92 -5.82
CA ALA A 19 30.85 43.79 -4.83
C ALA A 19 29.34 43.48 -4.66
N ASP A 20 28.88 43.37 -3.42
CA ASP A 20 27.45 43.30 -3.05
C ASP A 20 26.78 44.67 -3.30
N HIS A 21 25.81 44.73 -4.21
CA HIS A 21 24.86 45.85 -4.31
C HIS A 21 23.63 45.55 -3.45
N ASP A 22 23.29 46.45 -2.52
CA ASP A 22 22.10 46.33 -1.67
C ASP A 22 20.90 46.99 -2.38
N ASP A 23 20.25 46.25 -3.28
CA ASP A 23 19.04 46.67 -4.00
C ASP A 23 17.89 46.98 -3.02
N SER A 24 17.12 48.05 -3.28
CA SER A 24 15.92 48.41 -2.49
C SER A 24 14.74 47.45 -2.74
N VAL A 25 13.82 47.29 -1.78
CA VAL A 25 12.61 46.45 -1.92
C VAL A 25 11.80 46.82 -3.17
N ASP A 26 11.69 48.12 -3.47
CA ASP A 26 10.97 48.60 -4.65
C ASP A 26 11.63 48.14 -5.96
N GLU A 27 12.97 48.04 -5.99
CA GLU A 27 13.73 47.58 -7.16
C GLU A 27 13.55 46.08 -7.38
N TYR A 28 13.52 45.28 -6.30
CA TYR A 28 13.15 43.86 -6.37
C TYR A 28 11.74 43.66 -6.91
N LEU A 29 10.75 44.39 -6.36
CA LEU A 29 9.35 44.28 -6.80
C LEU A 29 9.17 44.69 -8.27
N GLN A 30 9.91 45.70 -8.73
CA GLN A 30 9.92 46.11 -10.13
C GLN A 30 10.58 45.04 -11.01
N ARG A 31 11.72 44.46 -10.58
CA ARG A 31 12.42 43.38 -11.29
C ARG A 31 11.60 42.10 -11.38
N TRP A 32 10.74 41.82 -10.40
CA TRP A 32 9.85 40.65 -10.39
C TRP A 32 8.51 40.88 -11.09
N GLY A 33 8.30 42.07 -11.67
CA GLY A 33 7.10 42.40 -12.43
C GLY A 33 5.85 42.55 -11.57
N VAL A 34 6.02 42.97 -10.31
CA VAL A 34 4.94 43.23 -9.33
C VAL A 34 5.11 44.58 -8.59
N PRO A 35 5.34 45.70 -9.31
CA PRO A 35 5.57 47.02 -8.68
C PRO A 35 4.37 47.53 -7.88
N GLU A 36 3.16 47.06 -8.22
CA GLU A 36 1.92 47.37 -7.51
C GLU A 36 1.88 46.87 -6.06
N LEU A 37 2.80 45.99 -5.65
CA LEU A 37 2.94 45.55 -4.27
C LEU A 37 3.73 46.53 -3.38
N SER A 38 4.39 47.54 -3.97
CA SER A 38 5.24 48.49 -3.24
C SER A 38 4.50 49.20 -2.09
N ALA A 39 3.29 49.69 -2.34
CA ALA A 39 2.48 50.35 -1.31
C ALA A 39 2.12 49.41 -0.16
N ASN A 40 1.79 48.16 -0.48
CA ASN A 40 1.41 47.15 0.51
C ASN A 40 2.61 46.68 1.35
N PHE A 41 3.78 46.55 0.73
CA PHE A 41 5.01 46.20 1.45
C PHE A 41 5.48 47.35 2.35
N LYS A 42 5.28 48.61 1.94
CA LYS A 42 5.53 49.79 2.79
C LYS A 42 4.56 49.89 3.96
N GLU A 43 3.28 49.63 3.73
CA GLU A 43 2.25 49.62 4.78
C GLU A 43 2.54 48.56 5.85
N HIS A 44 3.10 47.41 5.44
CA HIS A 44 3.51 46.33 6.34
C HIS A 44 4.97 46.44 6.80
N GLU A 45 5.63 47.58 6.57
CA GLU A 45 7.00 47.86 7.01
C GLU A 45 8.03 46.80 6.58
N ILE A 46 7.85 46.20 5.41
CA ILE A 46 8.76 45.18 4.86
C ILE A 46 9.96 45.86 4.20
N ASP A 47 11.07 45.92 4.94
CA ASP A 47 12.37 46.37 4.44
C ASP A 47 13.18 45.23 3.76
N THR A 48 14.38 45.51 3.24
CA THR A 48 15.20 44.51 2.52
C THR A 48 15.63 43.34 3.41
N ALA A 49 15.72 43.56 4.73
CA ALA A 49 16.04 42.52 5.71
C ALA A 49 14.81 41.65 6.01
N ALA A 50 13.63 42.23 6.12
CA ALA A 50 12.36 41.52 6.29
C ALA A 50 11.97 40.76 5.01
N LEU A 51 12.23 41.33 3.83
CA LEU A 51 11.99 40.70 2.52
C LEU A 51 12.71 39.35 2.40
N LYS A 52 13.93 39.29 2.96
CA LYS A 52 14.78 38.10 3.06
C LYS A 52 14.24 37.04 4.05
N LEU A 53 13.33 37.39 4.94
CA LEU A 53 12.82 36.51 5.99
C LEU A 53 11.38 36.03 5.76
N LEU A 54 10.73 36.45 4.67
CA LEU A 54 9.37 36.05 4.34
C LEU A 54 9.25 34.53 4.14
N ASP A 55 8.15 33.96 4.62
CA ASP A 55 7.79 32.56 4.40
C ASP A 55 6.48 32.42 3.61
N GLU A 56 6.19 31.22 3.12
CA GLU A 56 5.01 30.99 2.27
C GLU A 56 3.69 31.31 2.98
N THR A 57 3.63 31.18 4.31
CA THR A 57 2.47 31.51 5.14
C THR A 57 2.23 33.01 5.23
N SER A 58 3.26 33.81 5.52
CA SER A 58 3.20 35.27 5.59
C SER A 58 2.88 35.89 4.22
N LEU A 59 3.34 35.26 3.14
CA LEU A 59 3.03 35.68 1.77
C LEU A 59 1.57 35.48 1.37
N VAL A 60 0.83 34.57 2.03
CA VAL A 60 -0.61 34.41 1.77
C VAL A 60 -1.39 35.62 2.28
N GLU A 61 -1.00 36.15 3.43
CA GLU A 61 -1.60 37.34 4.04
C GLU A 61 -1.12 38.62 3.34
N LEU A 62 0.19 38.72 3.08
CA LEU A 62 0.80 39.88 2.44
C LEU A 62 0.42 40.02 0.95
N ILE A 63 0.17 38.92 0.24
CA ILE A 63 -0.25 38.94 -1.17
C ILE A 63 -1.46 38.01 -1.38
N PRO A 64 -2.69 38.47 -1.07
CA PRO A 64 -3.89 37.64 -1.19
C PRO A 64 -4.21 37.25 -2.64
N LYS A 65 -3.84 38.11 -3.59
CA LYS A 65 -4.06 37.88 -5.03
C LYS A 65 -3.09 36.81 -5.54
N ILE A 66 -3.62 35.61 -5.82
CA ILE A 66 -2.83 34.44 -6.17
C ILE A 66 -1.90 34.64 -7.39
N GLY A 67 -2.35 35.40 -8.40
CA GLY A 67 -1.54 35.68 -9.59
C GLY A 67 -0.31 36.55 -9.31
N LEU A 68 -0.45 37.56 -8.45
CA LEU A 68 0.66 38.41 -8.04
C LEU A 68 1.61 37.65 -7.11
N ARG A 69 1.06 36.82 -6.22
CA ARG A 69 1.85 36.00 -5.30
C ARG A 69 2.74 35.00 -6.05
N LEU A 70 2.24 34.39 -7.12
CA LEU A 70 3.04 33.46 -7.93
C LEU A 70 4.18 34.17 -8.68
N LYS A 71 3.93 35.37 -9.24
CA LYS A 71 4.98 36.19 -9.89
C LYS A 71 6.04 36.65 -8.90
N PHE A 72 5.61 37.13 -7.74
CA PHE A 72 6.50 37.47 -6.62
C PHE A 72 7.35 36.27 -6.20
N LEU A 73 6.73 35.11 -5.95
CA LEU A 73 7.44 33.89 -5.53
C LEU A 73 8.46 33.42 -6.55
N GLN A 74 8.17 33.56 -7.85
CA GLN A 74 9.12 33.19 -8.91
C GLN A 74 10.40 34.04 -8.84
N GLY A 75 10.25 35.36 -8.67
CA GLY A 75 11.38 36.28 -8.54
C GLY A 75 12.12 36.14 -7.20
N TRP A 76 11.36 36.06 -6.11
CA TRP A 76 11.90 35.94 -4.75
C TRP A 76 12.71 34.66 -4.54
N ARG A 77 12.23 33.52 -5.07
CA ARG A 77 12.96 32.24 -4.99
C ARG A 77 14.24 32.23 -5.83
N ARG A 78 14.27 33.01 -6.91
CA ARG A 78 15.46 33.17 -7.76
C ARG A 78 16.54 33.99 -7.06
N ASP A 79 16.14 35.08 -6.41
CA ASP A 79 17.07 36.04 -5.84
C ASP A 79 17.48 35.69 -4.38
N PHE A 80 16.67 34.89 -3.66
CA PHE A 80 16.94 34.44 -2.28
C PHE A 80 16.92 32.90 -2.09
N PRO A 81 17.74 32.13 -2.81
CA PRO A 81 17.71 30.65 -2.74
C PRO A 81 18.20 30.09 -1.38
N LYS A 82 19.08 30.81 -0.67
CA LYS A 82 19.74 30.34 0.56
C LYS A 82 18.85 30.36 1.82
N GLN A 83 17.80 31.17 1.84
CA GLN A 83 16.88 31.27 3.00
C GLN A 83 15.85 30.15 3.08
N GLN A 84 15.75 29.33 2.02
CA GLN A 84 14.95 28.09 2.03
C GLN A 84 15.42 27.12 3.13
N HIS A 85 16.70 27.13 3.51
CA HIS A 85 17.26 26.17 4.46
C HIS A 85 17.10 26.55 5.95
N ALA A 86 16.70 27.80 6.28
CA ALA A 86 16.56 28.24 7.67
C ALA A 86 15.12 28.08 8.20
N ALA A 87 14.10 28.44 7.41
CA ALA A 87 12.69 28.27 7.78
C ALA A 87 12.25 26.78 7.78
N ILE A 88 12.83 25.95 6.90
CA ILE A 88 12.58 24.50 6.86
C ILE A 88 13.22 23.76 8.06
N ARG A 89 14.27 24.33 8.67
CA ARG A 89 15.07 23.68 9.73
C ARG A 89 14.53 23.90 11.15
N ALA A 90 13.66 24.89 11.38
CA ALA A 90 13.08 25.19 12.69
C ALA A 90 11.82 24.36 13.05
N GLN A 91 11.22 23.63 12.11
CA GLN A 91 9.98 22.86 12.33
C GLN A 91 10.11 21.32 12.21
N LYS A 92 11.31 20.74 12.33
CA LYS A 92 11.45 19.27 12.33
C LYS A 92 12.66 18.75 13.12
N PRO A 93 12.48 17.86 14.11
CA PRO A 93 13.48 16.87 14.47
C PRO A 93 13.31 15.58 13.63
N PRO A 94 14.36 14.75 13.54
CA PRO A 94 14.94 14.39 12.26
C PRO A 94 14.55 12.99 11.80
N LEU A 95 14.62 12.74 10.49
CA LEU A 95 15.26 11.55 9.92
C LEU A 95 15.42 11.69 8.41
N GLN A 96 16.65 11.45 7.96
CA GLN A 96 17.11 11.42 6.59
C GLN A 96 16.44 10.30 5.79
N TYR A 97 15.96 10.63 4.59
CA TYR A 97 16.16 9.77 3.41
C TYR A 97 15.90 10.56 2.13
N SER A 98 16.94 10.78 1.33
CA SER A 98 16.88 11.24 -0.05
C SER A 98 16.39 10.12 -0.96
N ASP A 99 15.53 10.47 -1.92
CA ASP A 99 15.53 10.05 -3.32
C ASP A 99 14.18 10.49 -3.93
N ASP A 100 14.15 11.66 -4.57
CA ASP A 100 13.30 11.91 -5.73
C ASP A 100 14.23 12.25 -6.88
N ASP A 101 14.28 11.35 -7.86
CA ASP A 101 14.92 11.54 -9.16
C ASP A 101 13.79 11.73 -10.15
N SER A 102 13.49 13.00 -10.45
CA SER A 102 12.81 13.40 -11.67
C SER A 102 13.82 14.13 -12.54
N SER A 103 13.99 13.53 -13.71
CA SER A 103 14.66 14.04 -14.89
C SER A 103 14.36 15.50 -15.20
N ASP A 104 15.41 16.26 -15.51
CA ASP A 104 15.31 17.31 -16.52
C ASP A 104 16.55 17.31 -17.43
N ASP A 105 16.24 17.71 -18.65
CA ASP A 105 16.92 17.67 -19.94
C ASP A 105 18.14 18.59 -20.01
N LEU A 106 19.25 18.11 -20.60
CA LEU A 106 20.24 18.96 -21.27
C LEU A 106 20.84 18.23 -22.47
N THR A 107 20.58 18.82 -23.62
CA THR A 107 21.23 18.65 -24.92
C THR A 107 22.73 18.98 -24.83
N ASP A 108 23.58 18.18 -25.48
CA ASP A 108 24.69 18.74 -26.25
C ASP A 108 25.15 17.77 -27.34
N GLU A 109 25.30 18.33 -28.55
CA GLU A 109 25.83 17.66 -29.73
C GLU A 109 27.36 17.59 -29.67
N HIS A 110 27.95 16.49 -30.15
CA HIS A 110 29.19 16.57 -30.92
C HIS A 110 29.39 15.32 -31.79
N GLU A 111 29.71 15.59 -33.05
CA GLU A 111 29.89 14.70 -34.20
C GLU A 111 31.10 13.74 -34.13
N LEU A 112 31.10 12.83 -35.12
CA LEU A 112 32.18 12.01 -35.72
C LEU A 112 32.27 10.57 -35.20
N SER A 113 32.35 9.52 -36.01
CA SER A 113 32.33 9.35 -37.47
C SER A 113 32.19 7.86 -37.82
N ASP A 114 31.68 7.61 -39.02
CA ASP A 114 31.55 6.32 -39.72
C ASP A 114 32.77 5.38 -39.60
N ILE A 115 32.52 4.09 -39.34
CA ILE A 115 33.12 2.96 -40.11
C ILE A 115 32.11 1.81 -40.21
N SER A 116 31.60 1.60 -41.42
CA SER A 116 30.98 0.36 -41.90
C SER A 116 32.07 -0.66 -42.21
N SER A 117 31.91 -1.94 -41.82
CA SER A 117 32.12 -3.07 -42.75
C SER A 117 31.73 -4.45 -42.18
N GLN A 118 30.80 -5.06 -42.92
CA GLN A 118 30.88 -6.41 -43.49
C GLN A 118 30.67 -7.67 -42.62
N GLN A 119 29.51 -8.27 -42.91
CA GLN A 119 29.23 -9.70 -43.04
C GLN A 119 30.44 -10.57 -43.39
N SER A 120 30.54 -11.71 -42.72
CA SER A 120 31.02 -12.94 -43.38
C SER A 120 30.17 -14.14 -42.92
N ASN A 121 29.44 -14.68 -43.89
CA ASN A 121 28.93 -16.05 -43.88
C ASN A 121 30.11 -17.02 -44.05
N ALA A 122 30.11 -18.12 -43.31
CA ALA A 122 30.81 -19.33 -43.75
C ALA A 122 30.03 -20.56 -43.29
N SER A 123 29.32 -21.16 -44.24
CA SER A 123 28.85 -22.54 -44.19
C SER A 123 30.00 -23.46 -44.58
N ALA A 124 30.21 -24.55 -43.83
CA ALA A 124 30.87 -25.74 -44.34
C ALA A 124 30.31 -26.99 -43.65
N SER A 125 29.71 -27.83 -44.47
CA SER A 125 29.29 -29.20 -44.22
C SER A 125 30.49 -30.16 -44.27
N VAL A 126 30.38 -31.32 -43.58
CA VAL A 126 30.59 -32.69 -44.11
C VAL A 126 31.00 -33.69 -43.00
N SER A 127 30.11 -34.69 -42.83
CA SER A 127 30.30 -36.13 -42.59
C SER A 127 31.13 -36.68 -41.40
N GLY A 128 30.39 -37.32 -40.50
CA GLY A 128 30.34 -38.79 -40.43
C GLY A 128 31.44 -39.53 -39.65
N ALA A 129 31.08 -40.07 -38.48
CA ALA A 129 31.52 -41.40 -38.03
C ALA A 129 30.67 -41.87 -36.83
N SER A 130 30.08 -43.05 -37.00
CA SER A 130 29.32 -43.80 -36.01
C SER A 130 30.26 -44.47 -35.02
N SER A 131 29.97 -44.40 -33.73
CA SER A 131 30.31 -45.48 -32.80
C SER A 131 29.27 -45.52 -31.68
N SER A 132 28.52 -46.62 -31.71
CA SER A 132 27.58 -47.08 -30.71
C SER A 132 28.31 -47.48 -29.43
N SER A 133 27.89 -46.97 -28.28
CA SER A 133 27.98 -47.70 -27.02
C SER A 133 26.67 -47.56 -26.26
N SER A 134 26.10 -48.71 -25.97
CA SER A 134 24.85 -48.96 -25.26
C SER A 134 24.90 -48.42 -23.83
N GLY A 135 23.96 -47.53 -23.51
CA GLY A 135 23.63 -47.11 -22.16
C GLY A 135 22.14 -46.81 -22.07
N THR A 136 21.43 -47.63 -21.30
CA THR A 136 20.01 -47.55 -20.94
C THR A 136 19.47 -46.12 -20.74
N PRO A 137 18.24 -45.79 -21.20
CA PRO A 137 17.68 -44.46 -21.04
C PRO A 137 17.18 -44.27 -19.61
N SER A 138 18.04 -43.71 -18.75
CA SER A 138 17.52 -43.07 -17.53
C SER A 138 16.66 -41.90 -17.99
N HIS A 139 15.42 -41.84 -17.48
CA HIS A 139 14.52 -40.69 -17.66
C HIS A 139 15.15 -39.45 -17.01
N GLN A 140 16.08 -38.81 -17.73
CA GLN A 140 16.46 -37.44 -17.46
C GLN A 140 15.24 -36.60 -17.81
N LYS A 141 14.48 -36.20 -16.79
CA LYS A 141 13.56 -35.07 -16.88
C LYS A 141 14.29 -33.96 -17.63
N LYS A 142 13.87 -33.66 -18.87
CA LYS A 142 14.39 -32.52 -19.63
C LYS A 142 14.30 -31.31 -18.71
N ARG A 143 15.45 -30.88 -18.19
CA ARG A 143 15.59 -29.67 -17.40
C ARG A 143 15.14 -28.56 -18.33
N LYS A 144 13.96 -28.00 -18.09
CA LYS A 144 13.43 -26.86 -18.82
C LYS A 144 14.53 -25.79 -18.70
N MET A 145 15.21 -25.46 -19.80
CA MET A 145 16.22 -24.39 -19.75
C MET A 145 15.47 -23.12 -19.34
N SER A 146 15.81 -22.55 -18.19
CA SER A 146 15.18 -21.32 -17.74
C SER A 146 15.59 -20.22 -18.72
N LEU A 147 14.60 -19.55 -19.31
CA LEU A 147 14.84 -18.46 -20.26
C LEU A 147 15.62 -17.31 -19.61
N PHE A 148 15.54 -17.20 -18.28
CA PHE A 148 16.16 -16.15 -17.49
C PHE A 148 16.89 -16.74 -16.27
N ASN A 149 17.85 -15.98 -15.75
CA ASN A 149 18.39 -16.16 -14.41
C ASN A 149 18.32 -14.82 -13.66
N ALA A 150 17.34 -14.69 -12.76
CA ALA A 150 17.08 -13.45 -12.04
C ALA A 150 18.29 -12.97 -11.21
N ARG A 151 19.06 -13.89 -10.62
CA ARG A 151 20.28 -13.56 -9.86
C ARG A 151 21.34 -12.98 -10.78
N THR A 152 21.63 -13.65 -11.90
CA THR A 152 22.60 -13.15 -12.88
C THR A 152 22.19 -11.79 -13.41
N ILE A 153 20.90 -11.59 -13.73
CA ILE A 153 20.38 -10.29 -14.19
C ILE A 153 20.63 -9.21 -13.13
N LEU A 154 20.35 -9.46 -11.86
CA LEU A 154 20.57 -8.48 -10.78
C LEU A 154 22.07 -8.18 -10.56
N GLN A 155 22.94 -9.18 -10.69
CA GLN A 155 24.38 -9.04 -10.49
C GLN A 155 25.09 -8.23 -11.58
N THR A 156 24.42 -7.92 -12.69
CA THR A 156 24.94 -6.98 -13.71
C THR A 156 25.16 -5.57 -13.17
N THR A 157 24.47 -5.21 -12.08
CA THR A 157 24.58 -3.88 -11.46
C THR A 157 25.07 -3.97 -10.02
N LYS A 158 25.80 -2.95 -9.56
CA LYS A 158 26.23 -2.84 -8.15
C LYS A 158 25.02 -2.82 -7.21
N VAL A 159 23.97 -2.09 -7.59
CA VAL A 159 22.73 -1.97 -6.81
C VAL A 159 22.00 -3.32 -6.72
N GLY A 160 21.86 -4.05 -7.82
CA GLY A 160 21.25 -5.38 -7.81
C GLY A 160 22.08 -6.40 -7.02
N THR A 161 23.41 -6.32 -7.07
CA THR A 161 24.30 -7.14 -6.24
C THR A 161 24.07 -6.89 -4.74
N ALA A 162 23.91 -5.64 -4.33
CA ALA A 162 23.59 -5.29 -2.94
C ALA A 162 22.21 -5.86 -2.51
N ILE A 163 21.21 -5.82 -3.39
CA ILE A 163 19.90 -6.44 -3.13
C ILE A 163 20.02 -7.95 -2.94
N VAL A 164 20.82 -8.63 -3.78
CA VAL A 164 21.06 -10.08 -3.65
C VAL A 164 21.71 -10.42 -2.31
N ALA A 165 22.71 -9.64 -1.89
CA ALA A 165 23.38 -9.84 -0.60
C ALA A 165 22.42 -9.59 0.58
N GLN A 166 21.62 -8.53 0.52
CA GLN A 166 20.58 -8.24 1.51
C GLN A 166 19.58 -9.40 1.60
N LEU A 167 19.09 -9.87 0.46
CA LEU A 167 18.12 -10.96 0.41
C LEU A 167 18.68 -12.27 0.97
N GLN A 168 19.97 -12.55 0.78
CA GLN A 168 20.62 -13.71 1.38
C GLN A 168 20.73 -13.60 2.91
N ALA A 169 20.97 -12.39 3.43
CA ALA A 169 21.09 -12.15 4.86
C ALA A 169 19.72 -12.14 5.57
N ASP A 170 18.80 -11.31 5.07
CA ASP A 170 17.55 -11.00 5.75
C ASP A 170 16.42 -11.98 5.39
N LYS A 171 16.52 -12.63 4.21
CA LYS A 171 15.46 -13.47 3.61
C LYS A 171 14.13 -12.75 3.39
N VAL A 172 14.13 -11.42 3.45
CA VAL A 172 12.95 -10.55 3.28
C VAL A 172 13.29 -9.35 2.43
N LEU A 173 12.31 -8.87 1.66
CA LEU A 173 12.46 -7.74 0.74
C LEU A 173 11.74 -6.49 1.27
N THR A 174 12.51 -5.44 1.55
CA THR A 174 11.93 -4.13 1.87
C THR A 174 11.21 -3.53 0.67
N LYS A 175 10.34 -2.54 0.90
CA LYS A 175 9.65 -1.84 -0.19
C LYS A 175 10.62 -1.18 -1.17
N LYS A 176 11.68 -0.52 -0.68
CA LYS A 176 12.69 0.14 -1.53
C LYS A 176 13.40 -0.89 -2.40
N ALA A 177 13.97 -1.92 -1.78
CA ALA A 177 14.68 -2.99 -2.50
C ALA A 177 13.79 -3.69 -3.52
N ARG A 178 12.50 -3.90 -3.23
CA ARG A 178 11.55 -4.53 -4.17
C ARG A 178 11.28 -3.68 -5.40
N CYS A 179 11.08 -2.37 -5.22
CA CYS A 179 10.90 -1.45 -6.34
C CYS A 179 12.14 -1.40 -7.23
N THR A 180 13.32 -1.35 -6.62
CA THR A 180 14.61 -1.34 -7.35
C THR A 180 14.83 -2.66 -8.09
N MET A 181 14.66 -3.80 -7.42
CA MET A 181 14.75 -5.13 -8.02
C MET A 181 13.78 -5.28 -9.20
N THR A 182 12.52 -4.91 -9.00
CA THR A 182 11.49 -4.94 -10.07
C THR A 182 11.90 -4.07 -11.26
N SER A 183 12.47 -2.89 -11.00
CA SER A 183 12.91 -1.98 -12.07
C SER A 183 14.06 -2.55 -12.88
N LEU A 184 15.06 -3.14 -12.23
CA LEU A 184 16.19 -3.80 -12.91
C LEU A 184 15.73 -4.97 -13.78
N LEU A 185 14.88 -5.84 -13.22
CA LEU A 185 14.36 -7.01 -13.92
C LEU A 185 13.44 -6.63 -15.09
N VAL A 186 12.61 -5.61 -14.93
CA VAL A 186 11.77 -5.08 -16.03
C VAL A 186 12.60 -4.36 -17.08
N GLY A 187 13.67 -3.64 -16.70
CA GLY A 187 14.62 -3.03 -17.62
C GLY A 187 15.23 -4.07 -18.55
N PHE A 188 15.80 -5.13 -17.98
CA PHE A 188 16.30 -6.27 -18.74
C PHE A 188 15.24 -6.90 -19.65
N LEU A 189 14.01 -7.06 -19.17
CA LEU A 189 12.92 -7.62 -19.96
C LEU A 189 12.57 -6.72 -21.17
N ILE A 190 12.60 -5.40 -21.01
CA ILE A 190 12.33 -4.44 -22.08
C ILE A 190 13.47 -4.39 -23.09
N GLU A 191 14.72 -4.44 -22.65
CA GLU A 191 15.90 -4.44 -23.53
C GLU A 191 15.89 -5.66 -24.47
N ASN A 192 15.42 -6.82 -23.99
CA ASN A 192 15.44 -8.07 -24.77
C ASN A 192 14.12 -8.36 -25.53
N HIS A 193 12.98 -7.88 -25.02
CA HIS A 193 11.64 -8.24 -25.55
C HIS A 193 10.74 -7.02 -25.86
N GLY A 194 11.26 -5.81 -25.74
CA GLY A 194 10.55 -4.55 -26.00
C GLY A 194 9.51 -4.17 -24.92
N LEU A 195 8.75 -3.10 -25.16
CA LEU A 195 7.77 -2.54 -24.21
C LEU A 195 6.55 -3.42 -23.93
N LYS A 196 6.33 -4.46 -24.73
CA LYS A 196 5.19 -5.39 -24.59
C LYS A 196 5.66 -6.86 -24.55
N PRO A 197 6.43 -7.27 -23.53
CA PRO A 197 6.82 -8.66 -23.37
C PRO A 197 5.58 -9.56 -23.25
N SER A 198 5.67 -10.75 -23.84
CA SER A 198 4.63 -11.76 -23.84
C SER A 198 4.31 -12.23 -22.42
N SER A 199 3.14 -12.85 -22.25
CA SER A 199 2.78 -13.46 -20.96
C SER A 199 3.74 -14.59 -20.56
N TYR A 200 4.33 -15.27 -21.55
CA TYR A 200 5.28 -16.35 -21.32
C TYR A 200 6.60 -15.84 -20.76
N GLU A 201 7.18 -14.78 -21.34
CA GLU A 201 8.44 -14.19 -20.86
C GLU A 201 8.29 -13.64 -19.44
N LYS A 202 7.19 -12.92 -19.16
CA LYS A 202 6.89 -12.41 -17.82
C LYS A 202 6.75 -13.54 -16.80
N GLN A 203 6.12 -14.65 -17.19
CA GLN A 203 6.01 -15.83 -16.34
C GLN A 203 7.37 -16.49 -16.09
N CYS A 204 8.17 -16.73 -17.13
CA CYS A 204 9.50 -17.31 -16.98
C CYS A 204 10.40 -16.46 -16.08
N LEU A 205 10.33 -15.12 -16.18
CA LEU A 205 11.09 -14.23 -15.31
C LEU A 205 10.61 -14.33 -13.86
N ALA A 206 9.29 -14.35 -13.63
CA ALA A 206 8.71 -14.53 -12.30
C ALA A 206 9.07 -15.90 -11.68
N GLU A 207 9.06 -16.98 -12.47
CA GLU A 207 9.50 -18.32 -12.07
C GLU A 207 10.99 -18.29 -11.67
N SER A 208 11.85 -17.66 -12.47
CA SER A 208 13.27 -17.53 -12.17
C SER A 208 13.55 -16.78 -10.86
N ILE A 209 12.75 -15.77 -10.50
CA ILE A 209 12.88 -15.05 -9.23
C ILE A 209 12.71 -15.99 -8.04
N ILE A 210 11.65 -16.81 -8.03
CA ILE A 210 11.37 -17.71 -6.90
C ILE A 210 12.29 -18.94 -6.89
N GLU A 211 12.87 -19.32 -8.02
CA GLU A 211 13.90 -20.36 -8.10
C GLU A 211 15.22 -19.88 -7.48
N GLU A 212 15.65 -18.65 -7.79
CA GLU A 212 16.89 -18.06 -7.27
C GLU A 212 16.76 -17.55 -5.82
N PHE A 213 15.54 -17.18 -5.41
CA PHE A 213 15.21 -16.63 -4.11
C PHE A 213 13.97 -17.34 -3.50
N PRO A 214 14.11 -18.58 -3.01
CA PRO A 214 12.98 -19.40 -2.55
C PRO A 214 12.15 -18.79 -1.42
N TYR A 215 12.70 -17.89 -0.61
CA TYR A 215 11.98 -17.17 0.45
C TYR A 215 10.98 -16.12 -0.08
N LEU A 216 11.00 -15.83 -1.38
CA LEU A 216 10.00 -14.97 -2.05
C LEU A 216 8.86 -15.79 -2.67
N LYS A 217 8.92 -17.12 -2.54
CA LYS A 217 7.92 -18.03 -3.06
C LYS A 217 6.72 -18.04 -2.12
N ASP A 218 5.56 -17.67 -2.65
CA ASP A 218 4.29 -17.83 -1.94
C ASP A 218 4.03 -19.33 -1.72
N PRO A 219 3.69 -19.79 -0.50
CA PRO A 219 3.41 -21.20 -0.23
C PRO A 219 2.18 -21.73 -0.99
N GLU A 220 1.27 -20.85 -1.41
CA GLU A 220 0.07 -21.21 -2.15
C GLU A 220 0.21 -20.98 -3.67
N GLY A 221 -0.50 -21.79 -4.45
CA GLY A 221 -0.52 -21.68 -5.90
C GLY A 221 0.80 -22.14 -6.52
N LYS A 222 1.29 -21.40 -7.52
CA LYS A 222 2.57 -21.68 -8.19
C LYS A 222 3.76 -21.00 -7.52
N GLY A 223 3.49 -20.05 -6.62
CA GLY A 223 4.46 -19.35 -5.79
C GLY A 223 5.02 -18.06 -6.37
N TYR A 224 4.93 -17.85 -7.69
CA TYR A 224 5.49 -16.67 -8.37
C TYR A 224 4.47 -15.54 -8.60
N GLU A 225 3.21 -15.71 -8.19
CA GLU A 225 2.10 -14.83 -8.54
C GLU A 225 2.23 -13.40 -7.98
N ALA A 226 3.02 -13.19 -6.93
CA ALA A 226 3.36 -11.85 -6.44
C ALA A 226 4.09 -11.02 -7.52
N TRP A 227 4.92 -11.68 -8.33
CA TRP A 227 5.73 -11.06 -9.37
C TRP A 227 4.98 -10.98 -10.70
N TYR A 228 4.25 -12.03 -11.06
CA TYR A 228 3.39 -12.03 -12.25
C TYR A 228 2.23 -13.03 -12.12
N MET A 229 1.02 -12.52 -12.26
CA MET A 229 -0.20 -13.31 -12.41
C MET A 229 -0.86 -12.98 -13.74
N LYS A 230 -1.02 -14.01 -14.58
CA LYS A 230 -1.71 -13.88 -15.87
C LYS A 230 -3.17 -13.46 -15.64
N GLY A 231 -3.65 -12.54 -16.47
CA GLY A 231 -5.05 -12.14 -16.45
C GLY A 231 -5.98 -13.30 -16.83
N ALA A 232 -7.10 -13.43 -16.12
CA ALA A 232 -8.15 -14.42 -16.36
C ALA A 232 -9.52 -13.80 -16.06
N ASN A 233 -10.60 -14.35 -16.63
CA ASN A 233 -12.00 -13.97 -16.34
C ASN A 233 -12.25 -12.45 -16.41
N LYS A 234 -11.87 -11.81 -17.53
CA LYS A 234 -11.97 -10.36 -17.76
C LYS A 234 -11.16 -9.49 -16.77
N ARG A 235 -10.33 -10.07 -15.90
CA ARG A 235 -9.40 -9.35 -15.03
C ARG A 235 -8.06 -9.12 -15.73
N PRO A 236 -7.44 -7.94 -15.57
CA PRO A 236 -6.12 -7.68 -16.12
C PRO A 236 -5.06 -8.55 -15.42
N ALA A 237 -3.92 -8.75 -16.09
CA ALA A 237 -2.75 -9.32 -15.44
C ALA A 237 -2.30 -8.44 -14.26
N THR A 238 -1.70 -9.04 -13.23
CA THR A 238 -1.23 -8.35 -12.03
C THR A 238 0.15 -8.86 -11.61
N GLY A 239 0.68 -8.33 -10.51
CA GLY A 239 2.03 -8.63 -10.01
C GLY A 239 3.02 -7.50 -10.28
N TYR A 240 4.12 -7.47 -9.53
CA TYR A 240 5.10 -6.38 -9.54
C TYR A 240 5.67 -6.08 -10.93
N LEU A 241 6.00 -7.12 -11.71
CA LEU A 241 6.54 -6.96 -13.06
C LEU A 241 5.51 -6.31 -13.99
N GLU A 242 4.26 -6.79 -13.96
CA GLU A 242 3.19 -6.25 -14.81
C GLU A 242 2.79 -4.82 -14.41
N GLU A 243 2.75 -4.51 -13.12
CA GLU A 243 2.47 -3.15 -12.63
C GLU A 243 3.54 -2.16 -13.09
N ARG A 244 4.83 -2.53 -12.99
CA ARG A 244 5.94 -1.69 -13.45
C ARG A 244 5.92 -1.52 -14.98
N LEU A 245 5.70 -2.59 -15.73
CA LEU A 245 5.52 -2.51 -17.19
C LEU A 245 4.31 -1.64 -17.59
N ARG A 246 3.21 -1.72 -16.84
CA ARG A 246 2.03 -0.87 -17.08
C ARG A 246 2.35 0.60 -16.78
N TYR A 247 3.09 0.88 -15.71
CA TYR A 247 3.55 2.23 -15.40
C TYR A 247 4.45 2.78 -16.51
N ILE A 248 5.48 2.04 -16.92
CA ILE A 248 6.40 2.46 -17.99
C ILE A 248 5.65 2.67 -19.31
N ARG A 249 4.75 1.75 -19.67
CA ARG A 249 3.90 1.93 -20.86
C ARG A 249 3.05 3.18 -20.76
N LYS A 250 2.45 3.46 -19.60
CA LYS A 250 1.68 4.68 -19.41
C LYS A 250 2.57 5.92 -19.57
N THR A 251 3.75 5.97 -18.95
CA THR A 251 4.64 7.14 -19.03
C THR A 251 5.26 7.33 -20.41
N MET A 252 5.55 6.25 -21.14
CA MET A 252 6.17 6.29 -22.46
C MET A 252 5.16 6.44 -23.61
N LEU A 253 3.90 6.02 -23.41
CA LEU A 253 2.84 6.08 -24.43
C LEU A 253 1.84 7.23 -24.20
N ASP A 254 1.89 7.97 -23.08
CA ASP A 254 1.02 9.14 -22.81
C ASP A 254 1.33 10.35 -23.76
N LYS A 255 2.11 10.18 -24.85
CA LYS A 255 2.13 11.10 -25.99
C LYS A 255 1.12 10.75 -27.11
N GLU A 256 0.43 9.61 -27.07
CA GLU A 256 -0.60 9.29 -28.07
C GLU A 256 -1.82 8.57 -27.46
N ASP A 257 -2.97 9.23 -27.62
CA ASP A 257 -4.36 8.73 -27.58
C ASP A 257 -4.93 8.03 -26.35
N ARG A 258 -5.76 8.79 -25.64
CA ARG A 258 -6.88 8.27 -24.84
C ARG A 258 -8.14 8.20 -25.68
N ASN A 259 -8.46 7.03 -26.23
CA ASN A 259 -9.86 6.67 -26.41
C ASN A 259 -10.09 5.16 -26.52
N LYS A 260 -10.81 4.59 -25.55
CA LYS A 260 -11.90 3.62 -25.77
C LYS A 260 -12.55 3.20 -24.46
N GLY A 261 -13.86 3.44 -24.40
CA GLY A 261 -14.76 3.08 -23.31
C GLY A 261 -14.95 1.57 -23.16
N LYS A 262 -15.37 1.18 -21.95
CA LYS A 262 -15.83 -0.18 -21.63
C LYS A 262 -17.35 -0.20 -21.57
N LEU A 263 -17.95 -1.18 -22.24
CA LEU A 263 -19.32 -1.63 -22.05
C LEU A 263 -19.33 -2.76 -21.01
N ASP A 264 -20.27 -2.68 -20.07
CA ASP A 264 -20.57 -3.72 -19.09
C ASP A 264 -21.50 -4.80 -19.68
N ALA A 265 -21.39 -6.01 -19.14
CA ALA A 265 -22.42 -7.04 -19.25
C ALA A 265 -22.39 -7.96 -18.00
N PRO A 266 -23.54 -8.26 -17.36
CA PRO A 266 -23.65 -9.09 -16.16
C PRO A 266 -24.07 -10.54 -16.46
N ALA A 267 -23.99 -11.40 -15.43
CA ALA A 267 -24.68 -12.70 -15.19
C ALA A 267 -23.68 -13.69 -14.54
N GLU A 268 -24.00 -14.64 -13.66
CA GLU A 268 -25.21 -15.11 -12.93
C GLU A 268 -24.66 -16.09 -11.85
N GLU A 269 -25.39 -16.32 -10.75
CA GLU A 269 -25.06 -17.31 -9.71
C GLU A 269 -25.80 -18.65 -9.92
N PRO A 270 -25.25 -19.81 -9.50
CA PRO A 270 -25.95 -21.10 -9.53
C PRO A 270 -26.82 -21.38 -8.28
N PRO A 271 -27.75 -22.35 -8.33
CA PRO A 271 -28.81 -22.54 -7.32
C PRO A 271 -28.46 -23.50 -6.15
N ARG A 272 -29.30 -23.41 -5.12
CA ARG A 272 -29.25 -24.05 -3.78
C ARG A 272 -29.85 -25.46 -3.72
N GLU A 273 -29.41 -26.23 -2.72
CA GLU A 273 -30.14 -27.29 -1.99
C GLU A 273 -29.98 -26.98 -0.49
N GLY A 274 -30.89 -27.15 0.48
CA GLY A 274 -32.27 -27.63 0.51
C GLY A 274 -32.49 -28.43 1.81
N THR A 275 -33.06 -27.85 2.87
CA THR A 275 -33.90 -28.56 3.87
C THR A 275 -34.86 -27.57 4.54
N THR A 276 -35.95 -28.13 5.04
CA THR A 276 -37.34 -27.67 5.02
C THR A 276 -37.82 -27.07 6.34
N SER A 277 -38.31 -25.84 6.28
CA SER A 277 -39.43 -25.32 7.05
C SER A 277 -40.39 -24.65 6.06
N SER A 278 -41.69 -24.61 6.37
CA SER A 278 -42.67 -23.96 5.49
C SER A 278 -42.32 -22.46 5.37
N PRO A 279 -42.30 -21.85 4.16
CA PRO A 279 -42.03 -20.41 4.00
C PRO A 279 -42.92 -19.52 4.87
N GLU A 280 -44.14 -19.98 5.20
CA GLU A 280 -45.06 -19.27 6.10
C GLU A 280 -44.60 -19.30 7.56
N GLU A 281 -43.94 -20.37 7.99
CA GLU A 281 -43.45 -20.54 9.35
C GLU A 281 -42.17 -19.72 9.58
N GLU A 282 -41.25 -19.70 8.60
CA GLU A 282 -40.08 -18.80 8.62
C GLU A 282 -40.53 -17.32 8.70
N ALA A 283 -41.54 -16.93 7.90
CA ALA A 283 -42.09 -15.58 7.93
C ALA A 283 -42.71 -15.22 9.30
N ARG A 284 -43.40 -16.16 9.96
CA ARG A 284 -43.93 -15.97 11.32
C ARG A 284 -42.80 -15.80 12.34
N MET A 285 -41.72 -16.57 12.23
CA MET A 285 -40.56 -16.45 13.12
C MET A 285 -39.85 -15.10 12.93
N VAL A 286 -39.67 -14.64 11.69
CA VAL A 286 -39.11 -13.31 11.41
C VAL A 286 -39.98 -12.20 11.97
N ALA A 287 -41.30 -12.26 11.77
CA ALA A 287 -42.23 -11.29 12.36
C ALA A 287 -42.15 -11.29 13.89
N TRP A 288 -42.06 -12.48 14.51
CA TRP A 288 -41.89 -12.58 15.96
C TRP A 288 -40.59 -11.93 16.44
N LEU A 289 -39.47 -12.14 15.74
CA LEU A 289 -38.15 -11.57 16.08
C LEU A 289 -38.10 -10.03 15.98
N LYS A 290 -39.03 -9.40 15.24
CA LYS A 290 -39.10 -7.93 15.17
C LYS A 290 -39.52 -7.31 16.49
N ASP A 291 -40.51 -7.92 17.14
CA ASP A 291 -41.17 -7.35 18.32
C ASP A 291 -40.72 -7.99 19.65
N ASN A 292 -39.95 -9.09 19.60
CA ASN A 292 -39.60 -9.87 20.79
C ASN A 292 -38.08 -10.03 20.97
N MET A 293 -37.62 -9.80 22.19
CA MET A 293 -36.21 -9.96 22.60
C MET A 293 -36.00 -11.05 23.67
N GLU A 294 -37.08 -11.60 24.20
CA GLU A 294 -37.04 -12.61 25.25
C GLU A 294 -38.11 -13.70 25.00
N PRO A 295 -37.88 -14.95 25.43
CA PRO A 295 -36.68 -15.43 26.11
C PRO A 295 -35.49 -15.60 25.15
N ALA A 296 -34.27 -15.32 25.62
CA ALA A 296 -33.05 -15.39 24.81
C ALA A 296 -32.84 -16.73 24.08
N SER A 297 -33.21 -17.86 24.68
CA SER A 297 -33.14 -19.18 24.04
C SER A 297 -34.01 -19.30 22.79
N LYS A 298 -35.20 -18.69 22.82
CA LYS A 298 -36.13 -18.69 21.68
C LYS A 298 -35.69 -17.73 20.59
N VAL A 299 -35.12 -16.57 20.97
CA VAL A 299 -34.48 -15.66 20.00
C VAL A 299 -33.36 -16.40 19.27
N GLN A 300 -32.48 -17.08 20.00
CA GLN A 300 -31.39 -17.86 19.43
C GLN A 300 -31.88 -18.94 18.45
N GLU A 301 -32.88 -19.73 18.87
CA GLU A 301 -33.50 -20.78 18.06
C GLU A 301 -34.10 -20.20 16.77
N TYR A 302 -34.95 -19.18 16.88
CA TYR A 302 -35.60 -18.58 15.71
C TYR A 302 -34.60 -17.89 14.80
N MET A 303 -33.54 -17.28 15.36
CA MET A 303 -32.44 -16.74 14.57
C MET A 303 -31.72 -17.82 13.78
N ALA A 304 -31.50 -19.00 14.36
CA ALA A 304 -30.87 -20.13 13.66
C ALA A 304 -31.76 -20.64 12.52
N LEU A 305 -33.06 -20.83 12.79
CA LEU A 305 -34.03 -21.32 11.81
C LEU A 305 -34.22 -20.34 10.64
N THR A 306 -34.08 -19.03 10.88
CA THR A 306 -34.26 -17.98 9.86
C THR A 306 -32.97 -17.54 9.18
N ALA A 307 -31.82 -18.12 9.52
CA ALA A 307 -30.50 -17.70 9.00
C ALA A 307 -30.42 -17.76 7.47
N ARG A 308 -31.00 -18.79 6.86
CA ARG A 308 -31.06 -18.94 5.40
C ARG A 308 -31.88 -17.81 4.76
N GLN A 309 -33.08 -17.51 5.29
CA GLN A 309 -33.93 -16.44 4.78
C GLN A 309 -33.21 -15.08 4.88
N ARG A 310 -32.58 -14.81 6.02
CA ARG A 310 -31.80 -13.58 6.25
C ARG A 310 -30.62 -13.46 5.29
N LYS A 311 -29.82 -14.51 5.11
CA LYS A 311 -28.74 -14.54 4.10
C LYS A 311 -29.26 -14.23 2.70
N ASN A 312 -30.40 -14.80 2.32
CA ASN A 312 -30.99 -14.60 1.00
C ASN A 312 -31.52 -13.17 0.81
N PHE A 313 -32.02 -12.54 1.87
CA PHE A 313 -32.47 -11.16 1.85
C PHE A 313 -31.28 -10.20 1.69
N ILE A 314 -30.22 -10.42 2.47
CA ILE A 314 -28.99 -9.60 2.45
C ILE A 314 -28.30 -9.71 1.09
N GLY A 315 -28.16 -10.93 0.55
CA GLY A 315 -27.47 -11.19 -0.72
C GLY A 315 -28.14 -10.60 -1.97
N GLN A 316 -29.36 -10.07 -1.89
CA GLN A 316 -30.05 -9.44 -3.03
C GLN A 316 -29.44 -8.07 -3.44
N LYS A 317 -28.40 -7.58 -2.74
CA LYS A 317 -27.62 -6.35 -3.05
C LYS A 317 -28.44 -5.07 -3.29
N LYS A 318 -29.66 -5.02 -2.73
CA LYS A 318 -30.57 -3.87 -2.77
C LYS A 318 -30.81 -3.22 -1.41
N GLN A 319 -30.32 -3.84 -0.34
CA GLN A 319 -30.64 -3.46 1.04
C GLN A 319 -29.54 -2.58 1.62
N SER A 320 -29.92 -1.48 2.27
CA SER A 320 -29.00 -0.72 3.11
C SER A 320 -28.77 -1.46 4.43
N LEU A 321 -27.67 -1.16 5.13
CA LEU A 321 -27.42 -1.72 6.45
C LEU A 321 -28.58 -1.40 7.42
N ALA A 322 -29.09 -0.16 7.40
CA ALA A 322 -30.28 0.22 8.14
C ALA A 322 -31.51 -0.67 7.80
N GLY A 323 -31.77 -0.93 6.52
CA GLY A 323 -32.88 -1.79 6.10
C GLY A 323 -32.72 -3.26 6.51
N ILE A 324 -31.48 -3.77 6.53
CA ILE A 324 -31.18 -5.11 7.07
C ILE A 324 -31.52 -5.16 8.57
N LEU A 325 -31.15 -4.12 9.33
CA LEU A 325 -31.41 -4.05 10.77
C LEU A 325 -32.87 -3.76 11.11
N GLU A 326 -33.63 -3.14 10.20
CA GLU A 326 -35.08 -3.00 10.34
C GLU A 326 -35.79 -4.34 10.14
N GLU A 327 -35.36 -5.13 9.14
CA GLU A 327 -35.95 -6.45 8.87
C GLU A 327 -35.52 -7.50 9.91
N PHE A 328 -34.25 -7.48 10.32
CA PHE A 328 -33.65 -8.44 11.24
C PHE A 328 -32.97 -7.74 12.44
N PRO A 329 -33.72 -7.08 13.33
CA PRO A 329 -33.15 -6.26 14.40
C PRO A 329 -32.31 -7.04 15.41
N ARG A 330 -32.56 -8.35 15.55
CA ARG A 330 -31.87 -9.25 16.47
C ARG A 330 -30.49 -9.69 15.97
N ILE A 331 -30.09 -9.41 14.72
CA ILE A 331 -28.79 -9.88 14.19
C ILE A 331 -27.58 -9.29 14.95
N LEU A 332 -27.78 -8.17 15.64
CA LEU A 332 -26.76 -7.53 16.48
C LEU A 332 -26.86 -7.93 17.96
N ASP A 333 -27.81 -8.79 18.33
CA ASP A 333 -27.88 -9.34 19.67
C ASP A 333 -26.69 -10.27 19.92
N LYS A 334 -26.43 -10.55 21.19
CA LYS A 334 -25.27 -11.32 21.63
C LYS A 334 -25.19 -12.66 20.89
N ASP A 335 -24.00 -12.97 20.38
CA ASP A 335 -23.65 -14.21 19.69
C ASP A 335 -24.36 -14.48 18.34
N MET A 336 -25.28 -13.61 17.87
CA MET A 336 -26.05 -13.84 16.63
C MET A 336 -25.20 -13.73 15.36
N ILE A 337 -24.27 -12.79 15.31
CA ILE A 337 -23.30 -12.68 14.20
C ILE A 337 -22.44 -13.95 14.11
N ALA A 338 -21.99 -14.47 15.25
CA ALA A 338 -21.17 -15.68 15.29
C ALA A 338 -21.98 -16.89 14.82
N GLN A 339 -23.20 -17.06 15.35
CA GLN A 339 -24.09 -18.14 14.94
C GLN A 339 -24.37 -18.15 13.42
N ASP A 340 -24.69 -16.99 12.84
CA ASP A 340 -24.96 -16.90 11.41
C ASP A 340 -23.74 -17.20 10.56
N PHE A 341 -22.56 -16.77 11.00
CA PHE A 341 -21.32 -17.10 10.33
C PHE A 341 -21.07 -18.62 10.35
N ASP A 342 -21.30 -19.27 11.49
CA ASP A 342 -21.11 -20.72 11.67
C ASP A 342 -22.07 -21.53 10.79
N LEU A 343 -23.32 -21.07 10.66
CA LEU A 343 -24.33 -21.72 9.82
C LEU A 343 -24.03 -21.58 8.30
N VAL A 344 -23.21 -20.60 7.92
CA VAL A 344 -22.86 -20.34 6.51
C VAL A 344 -21.58 -21.06 6.07
N HIS A 345 -20.69 -21.35 7.01
CA HIS A 345 -19.38 -21.92 6.73
C HIS A 345 -19.24 -23.35 7.27
N HIS A 346 -18.20 -24.06 6.82
CA HIS A 346 -17.93 -25.40 7.33
C HIS A 346 -17.54 -25.34 8.83
N PRO A 347 -17.91 -26.36 9.63
CA PRO A 347 -17.55 -26.41 11.05
C PRO A 347 -16.04 -26.23 11.27
N GLY A 348 -15.68 -25.44 12.28
CA GLY A 348 -14.29 -25.20 12.70
C GLY A 348 -13.62 -23.95 12.09
N ILE A 349 -14.13 -23.41 10.98
CA ILE A 349 -13.57 -22.17 10.39
C ILE A 349 -13.73 -20.98 11.35
N ALA A 350 -14.85 -20.93 12.07
CA ALA A 350 -15.22 -19.82 12.95
C ALA A 350 -14.27 -19.56 14.11
N ASP A 351 -13.51 -20.57 14.53
CA ASP A 351 -12.59 -20.50 15.65
C ASP A 351 -11.12 -20.34 15.21
N ASN A 352 -10.87 -20.31 13.90
CA ASN A 352 -9.52 -20.27 13.34
C ASN A 352 -8.68 -19.11 13.86
N LEU A 353 -9.29 -17.94 14.12
CA LEU A 353 -8.58 -16.82 14.72
C LEU A 353 -8.02 -17.21 16.10
N PHE A 354 -8.82 -17.82 16.97
CA PHE A 354 -8.37 -18.18 18.31
C PHE A 354 -7.30 -19.29 18.30
N PHE A 355 -7.40 -20.24 17.36
CA PHE A 355 -6.41 -21.32 17.24
C PHE A 355 -5.08 -20.86 16.66
N LYS A 356 -5.09 -19.97 15.66
CA LYS A 356 -3.90 -19.62 14.89
C LYS A 356 -3.21 -18.35 15.36
N TRP A 357 -3.94 -17.41 15.97
CA TRP A 357 -3.42 -16.06 16.23
C TRP A 357 -2.16 -16.06 17.10
N GLU A 358 -2.12 -16.91 18.13
CA GLU A 358 -0.97 -17.01 19.03
C GLU A 358 0.33 -17.37 18.29
N GLY A 359 0.27 -18.34 17.38
CA GLY A 359 1.43 -18.74 16.57
C GLY A 359 1.89 -17.70 15.55
N LEU A 360 1.04 -16.72 15.21
CA LEU A 360 1.36 -15.66 14.24
C LEU A 360 1.95 -14.40 14.90
N CYS A 361 1.73 -14.20 16.20
CA CYS A 361 2.03 -12.93 16.88
C CYS A 361 3.50 -12.51 16.76
N ASP A 362 4.43 -13.40 17.10
CA ASP A 362 5.87 -13.10 17.08
C ASP A 362 6.36 -12.81 15.66
N SER A 363 5.85 -13.54 14.66
CA SER A 363 6.16 -13.30 13.25
C SER A 363 5.62 -11.96 12.75
N VAL A 364 4.39 -11.57 13.14
CA VAL A 364 3.82 -10.25 12.81
C VAL A 364 4.69 -9.13 13.40
N ILE A 365 5.07 -9.25 14.68
CA ILE A 365 5.90 -8.26 15.37
C ILE A 365 7.30 -8.17 14.74
N ALA A 366 7.95 -9.31 14.48
CA ALA A 366 9.26 -9.36 13.84
C ALA A 366 9.22 -8.76 12.43
N TYR A 367 8.17 -9.05 11.65
CA TYR A 367 7.98 -8.46 10.33
C TYR A 367 7.78 -6.95 10.40
N ALA A 368 7.00 -6.46 11.36
CA ALA A 368 6.80 -5.03 11.55
C ALA A 368 8.09 -4.31 11.98
N ASN A 369 8.88 -4.91 12.87
CA ASN A 369 10.19 -4.40 13.28
C ASN A 369 11.14 -4.24 12.09
N PHE A 370 11.09 -5.16 11.12
CA PHE A 370 11.91 -5.09 9.91
C PHE A 370 11.33 -4.12 8.86
N MET A 371 10.04 -4.22 8.56
CA MET A 371 9.41 -3.50 7.46
C MET A 371 9.01 -2.07 7.81
N THR A 372 8.78 -1.78 9.09
CA THR A 372 8.39 -0.46 9.59
C THR A 372 9.00 -0.24 10.97
N PRO A 373 10.33 -0.02 11.07
CA PRO A 373 11.02 0.19 12.36
C PRO A 373 10.45 1.36 13.17
N THR A 374 9.75 2.28 12.51
CA THR A 374 9.14 3.47 13.10
C THR A 374 7.72 3.24 13.66
N TRP A 375 7.24 1.98 13.71
CA TRP A 375 5.88 1.69 14.17
C TRP A 375 5.61 2.19 15.59
N LYS A 376 6.62 2.20 16.47
CA LYS A 376 6.49 2.69 17.85
C LYS A 376 6.12 4.17 17.90
N GLN A 377 6.69 5.00 17.02
CA GLN A 377 6.30 6.41 16.92
C GLN A 377 4.91 6.56 16.30
N VAL A 378 4.61 5.77 15.26
CA VAL A 378 3.33 5.80 14.54
C VAL A 378 2.15 5.42 15.46
N LEU A 379 2.32 4.41 16.33
CA LEU A 379 1.29 3.95 17.25
C LEU A 379 1.29 4.66 18.61
N HIS A 380 2.22 5.61 18.83
CA HIS A 380 2.44 6.27 20.11
C HIS A 380 2.70 5.29 21.26
N MET A 381 3.62 4.34 21.03
CA MET A 381 4.01 3.27 21.97
C MET A 381 5.54 3.26 22.18
N GLN A 382 6.15 4.44 22.28
CA GLN A 382 7.62 4.61 22.40
C GLN A 382 8.18 3.96 23.68
N ASP A 383 7.41 4.00 24.77
CA ASP A 383 7.84 3.50 26.08
C ASP A 383 7.78 1.97 26.21
N LYS A 384 7.30 1.26 25.18
CA LYS A 384 7.16 -0.20 25.20
C LYS A 384 8.43 -0.89 24.72
N VAL A 385 8.94 -1.78 25.59
CA VAL A 385 10.11 -2.62 25.33
C VAL A 385 9.64 -4.04 24.99
N ASP A 386 10.05 -4.58 23.85
CA ASP A 386 9.52 -5.83 23.28
C ASP A 386 9.69 -7.04 24.23
N GLY A 387 10.68 -6.99 25.12
CA GLY A 387 10.97 -8.05 26.11
C GLY A 387 10.12 -8.03 27.37
N THR A 388 9.31 -6.99 27.62
CA THR A 388 8.51 -6.85 28.84
C THR A 388 7.02 -7.06 28.64
N LEU A 389 6.58 -7.29 27.39
CA LEU A 389 5.18 -7.46 27.05
C LEU A 389 4.66 -8.83 27.52
N SER A 390 3.54 -8.80 28.24
CA SER A 390 2.77 -10.00 28.56
C SER A 390 2.24 -10.69 27.28
N THR A 391 1.87 -11.97 27.37
CA THR A 391 1.27 -12.70 26.24
C THR A 391 0.03 -12.00 25.69
N ALA A 392 -0.80 -11.40 26.55
CA ALA A 392 -1.98 -10.66 26.14
C ALA A 392 -1.63 -9.36 25.38
N GLU A 393 -0.65 -8.61 25.88
CA GLU A 393 -0.16 -7.39 25.21
C GLU A 393 0.47 -7.71 23.85
N LYS A 394 1.22 -8.82 23.73
CA LYS A 394 1.77 -9.28 22.44
C LYS A 394 0.67 -9.58 21.43
N LYS A 395 -0.38 -10.29 21.86
CA LYS A 395 -1.55 -10.60 21.02
C LYS A 395 -2.24 -9.34 20.51
N ASN A 396 -2.40 -8.34 21.38
CA ASN A 396 -3.00 -7.05 21.00
C ASN A 396 -2.07 -6.21 20.13
N LEU A 397 -0.78 -6.17 20.44
CA LEU A 397 0.22 -5.47 19.64
C LEU A 397 0.25 -5.98 18.20
N ALA A 398 0.26 -7.30 18.01
CA ALA A 398 0.20 -7.89 16.69
C ALA A 398 -1.04 -7.41 15.88
N LEU A 399 -2.19 -7.23 16.53
CA LEU A 399 -3.39 -6.71 15.88
C LEU A 399 -3.22 -5.24 15.48
N PHE A 400 -2.67 -4.40 16.36
CA PHE A 400 -2.38 -2.99 16.04
C PHE A 400 -1.35 -2.82 14.92
N LEU A 401 -0.45 -3.78 14.74
CA LEU A 401 0.58 -3.73 13.71
C LEU A 401 0.05 -4.11 12.31
N LEU A 402 -1.03 -4.88 12.20
CA LEU A 402 -1.60 -5.26 10.90
C LEU A 402 -1.85 -4.07 9.95
N PRO A 403 -2.55 -2.98 10.35
CA PRO A 403 -2.71 -1.81 9.50
C PRO A 403 -1.39 -1.07 9.23
N VAL A 404 -0.37 -1.23 10.08
CA VAL A 404 0.96 -0.65 9.84
C VAL A 404 1.70 -1.38 8.72
N ILE A 405 1.69 -2.72 8.75
CA ILE A 405 2.39 -3.54 7.75
C ILE A 405 1.61 -3.67 6.43
N LEU A 406 0.28 -3.64 6.47
CA LEU A 406 -0.59 -3.91 5.31
C LEU A 406 -1.44 -2.70 4.83
N GLY A 407 -1.53 -1.62 5.61
CA GLY A 407 -2.35 -0.45 5.31
C GLY A 407 -1.72 0.56 4.35
N GLY A 408 -2.49 1.60 4.01
CA GLY A 408 -2.04 2.78 3.25
C GLY A 408 -1.78 2.58 1.76
N ARG A 409 -2.19 1.45 1.18
CA ARG A 409 -1.85 1.06 -0.21
C ARG A 409 -3.04 0.96 -1.15
N SER A 410 -4.25 0.84 -0.63
CA SER A 410 -5.47 0.88 -1.44
C SER A 410 -5.76 2.27 -1.96
N LYS A 411 -6.37 2.34 -3.14
CA LYS A 411 -6.94 3.59 -3.66
C LYS A 411 -8.24 3.88 -2.94
N GLY A 412 -8.35 5.07 -2.35
CA GLY A 412 -9.59 5.59 -1.80
C GLY A 412 -10.57 6.01 -2.90
N LYS A 413 -11.81 6.33 -2.49
CA LYS A 413 -12.91 6.70 -3.41
C LYS A 413 -12.59 7.89 -4.33
N ARG A 414 -11.67 8.78 -3.94
CA ARG A 414 -11.23 9.96 -4.72
C ARG A 414 -9.94 9.74 -5.54
N GLY A 415 -9.50 8.49 -5.72
CA GLY A 415 -8.34 8.16 -6.55
C GLY A 415 -6.97 8.32 -5.89
N GLY A 416 -6.88 8.97 -4.73
CA GLY A 416 -5.67 9.02 -3.89
C GLY A 416 -5.48 7.76 -3.05
N ARG A 417 -4.24 7.48 -2.60
CA ARG A 417 -3.96 6.38 -1.66
C ARG A 417 -4.49 6.74 -0.27
N CYS A 418 -5.04 5.76 0.45
CA CYS A 418 -5.37 5.94 1.87
C CYS A 418 -4.11 6.26 2.68
N SER A 419 -4.22 7.13 3.69
CA SER A 419 -3.08 7.41 4.56
C SER A 419 -2.82 6.23 5.52
N LEU A 420 -1.62 6.16 6.09
CA LEU A 420 -1.30 5.17 7.10
C LEU A 420 -2.16 5.36 8.36
N PHE A 421 -2.32 6.60 8.82
CA PHE A 421 -3.16 6.93 9.97
C PHE A 421 -4.63 6.59 9.71
N ASP A 422 -5.15 6.86 8.51
CA ASP A 422 -6.50 6.45 8.12
C ASP A 422 -6.68 4.93 8.22
N SER A 423 -5.63 4.16 7.92
CA SER A 423 -5.65 2.69 7.98
C SER A 423 -5.62 2.19 9.42
N ILE A 424 -4.84 2.83 10.29
CA ILE A 424 -4.78 2.51 11.71
C ILE A 424 -6.15 2.77 12.35
N ASP A 425 -6.68 3.98 12.17
CA ASP A 425 -7.97 4.40 12.74
C ASP A 425 -9.16 3.62 12.16
N ALA A 426 -9.09 3.23 10.87
CA ALA A 426 -10.15 2.43 10.26
C ALA A 426 -10.18 0.98 10.74
N PHE A 427 -9.06 0.43 11.24
CA PHE A 427 -9.02 -0.93 11.75
C PHE A 427 -9.46 -0.97 13.21
N ILE A 428 -8.71 -0.28 14.09
CA ILE A 428 -8.98 -0.19 15.52
C ILE A 428 -8.90 1.28 15.91
N ASP A 429 -10.07 1.87 16.18
CA ASP A 429 -10.15 3.24 16.68
C ASP A 429 -9.81 3.27 18.16
N LEU A 430 -8.57 3.66 18.47
CA LEU A 430 -8.10 3.71 19.83
C LEU A 430 -8.36 5.11 20.43
N LYS A 431 -9.20 5.17 21.46
CA LYS A 431 -9.60 6.42 22.13
C LYS A 431 -9.35 6.36 23.65
N PRO A 432 -9.00 7.48 24.29
CA PRO A 432 -8.99 7.56 25.75
C PRO A 432 -10.38 7.25 26.35
N ALA A 433 -10.43 6.57 27.48
CA ALA A 433 -11.68 6.18 28.17
C ALA A 433 -12.47 7.37 28.79
N ILE A 434 -12.07 8.60 28.53
CA ILE A 434 -12.78 9.83 28.95
C ILE A 434 -13.87 10.26 27.94
N ILE A 435 -13.95 9.61 26.77
CA ILE A 435 -14.97 9.96 25.78
C ILE A 435 -16.34 9.40 26.17
N ASN A 436 -17.40 10.17 25.88
CA ASN A 436 -18.76 9.64 25.90
C ASN A 436 -19.01 8.86 24.60
N VAL A 437 -19.28 7.56 24.71
CA VAL A 437 -19.43 6.67 23.56
C VAL A 437 -20.63 7.07 22.70
N ASP A 438 -21.77 7.42 23.28
CA ASP A 438 -22.98 7.79 22.53
C ASP A 438 -22.77 9.07 21.71
N ASN A 439 -22.24 10.13 22.34
CA ASN A 439 -21.90 11.37 21.65
C ASN A 439 -20.88 11.15 20.52
N TYR A 440 -19.92 10.24 20.76
CA TYR A 440 -18.96 9.86 19.75
C TYR A 440 -19.64 9.17 18.56
N LEU A 441 -20.54 8.22 18.81
CA LEU A 441 -21.29 7.50 17.77
C LEU A 441 -22.19 8.44 16.95
N ASP A 442 -22.83 9.41 17.60
CA ASP A 442 -23.67 10.42 16.94
C ASP A 442 -22.87 11.32 15.98
N SER A 443 -21.61 11.59 16.32
CA SER A 443 -20.71 12.39 15.48
C SER A 443 -20.22 11.67 14.21
N ILE A 444 -20.41 10.35 14.13
CA ILE A 444 -19.88 9.55 13.01
C ILE A 444 -20.64 9.89 11.72
N ASN A 445 -19.89 10.35 10.73
CA ASN A 445 -20.37 10.41 9.35
C ASN A 445 -20.16 9.06 8.67
N ALA A 446 -21.26 8.33 8.41
CA ALA A 446 -21.24 7.00 7.81
C ALA A 446 -20.61 6.94 6.39
N GLU A 447 -20.62 8.05 5.64
CA GLU A 447 -19.98 8.08 4.32
C GLU A 447 -18.46 8.12 4.41
N LYS A 448 -17.95 8.82 5.44
CA LYS A 448 -16.51 8.99 5.70
C LYS A 448 -15.94 7.80 6.48
N ARG A 449 -16.74 7.23 7.37
CA ARG A 449 -16.40 6.10 8.22
C ARG A 449 -17.42 4.98 8.03
N PRO A 450 -17.21 4.12 7.02
CA PRO A 450 -18.03 2.93 6.84
C PRO A 450 -17.99 2.06 8.10
N GLN A 451 -19.02 1.25 8.26
CA GLN A 451 -19.18 0.31 9.36
C GLN A 451 -19.30 -1.10 8.75
N PRO A 452 -18.83 -2.16 9.44
CA PRO A 452 -18.38 -2.17 10.83
C PRO A 452 -16.95 -1.65 11.03
N PHE A 453 -16.65 -1.16 12.23
CA PHE A 453 -15.28 -0.91 12.70
C PHE A 453 -15.16 -1.18 14.22
N ILE A 454 -13.94 -1.23 14.73
CA ILE A 454 -13.65 -1.52 16.13
C ILE A 454 -13.35 -0.21 16.89
N LEU A 455 -14.01 0.00 18.03
CA LEU A 455 -13.68 1.07 18.98
C LEU A 455 -13.06 0.45 20.22
N ALA A 456 -11.84 0.87 20.57
CA ALA A 456 -11.13 0.44 21.77
C ALA A 456 -10.87 1.63 22.68
N LEU A 457 -11.29 1.53 23.94
CA LEU A 457 -11.07 2.54 24.96
C LEU A 457 -9.90 2.14 25.86
N TYR A 458 -8.96 3.04 26.09
CA TYR A 458 -7.84 2.81 26.99
C TYR A 458 -7.78 3.87 28.11
N THR A 459 -7.29 3.48 29.28
CA THR A 459 -7.02 4.40 30.38
C THR A 459 -5.58 4.89 30.31
N THR A 460 -4.65 4.10 30.85
CA THR A 460 -3.21 4.37 30.80
C THR A 460 -2.52 3.53 29.73
N GLU A 461 -2.93 2.25 29.63
CA GLU A 461 -2.24 1.26 28.81
C GLU A 461 -2.92 1.02 27.46
N ARG A 462 -2.30 1.48 26.37
CA ARG A 462 -2.84 1.35 24.99
C ARG A 462 -2.97 -0.10 24.52
N LEU A 463 -2.08 -0.99 24.98
CA LEU A 463 -2.08 -2.41 24.61
C LEU A 463 -3.07 -3.26 25.41
N SER A 464 -3.69 -2.68 26.44
CA SER A 464 -4.69 -3.34 27.28
C SER A 464 -5.93 -2.45 27.39
N PRO A 465 -6.71 -2.29 26.29
CA PRO A 465 -7.94 -1.50 26.33
C PRO A 465 -8.88 -1.98 27.43
N SER A 466 -9.45 -1.03 28.18
CA SER A 466 -10.39 -1.32 29.27
C SER A 466 -11.76 -1.75 28.75
N GLN A 467 -12.17 -1.24 27.59
CA GLN A 467 -13.43 -1.59 26.94
C GLN A 467 -13.21 -1.65 25.42
N VAL A 468 -13.87 -2.60 24.76
CA VAL A 468 -13.78 -2.76 23.31
C VAL A 468 -15.18 -3.01 22.75
N PHE A 469 -15.50 -2.35 21.65
CA PHE A 469 -16.80 -2.38 21.01
C PHE A 469 -16.67 -2.69 19.52
N LEU A 470 -17.58 -3.51 19.01
CA LEU A 470 -17.89 -3.56 17.60
C LEU A 470 -18.91 -2.48 17.29
N VAL A 471 -18.61 -1.56 16.38
CA VAL A 471 -19.51 -0.48 15.98
C VAL A 471 -20.19 -0.84 14.66
N VAL A 472 -21.52 -0.98 14.69
CA VAL A 472 -22.37 -1.28 13.52
C VAL A 472 -23.59 -0.37 13.52
N GLU A 473 -23.87 0.31 12.41
CA GLU A 473 -24.94 1.30 12.29
C GLU A 473 -25.07 2.25 13.51
N ARG A 474 -23.94 2.80 13.97
CA ARG A 474 -23.81 3.69 15.14
C ARG A 474 -24.22 3.05 16.47
N ARG A 475 -24.28 1.71 16.55
CA ARG A 475 -24.46 0.98 17.81
C ARG A 475 -23.13 0.40 18.24
N ALA A 476 -22.75 0.63 19.50
CA ALA A 476 -21.56 0.01 20.10
C ALA A 476 -21.96 -1.28 20.83
N ILE A 477 -21.48 -2.42 20.31
CA ILE A 477 -21.72 -3.75 20.88
C ILE A 477 -20.48 -4.15 21.70
N PRO A 478 -20.58 -4.32 23.02
CA PRO A 478 -19.43 -4.60 23.86
C PRO A 478 -18.92 -6.04 23.66
N TYR A 479 -17.61 -6.20 23.61
CA TYR A 479 -16.93 -7.49 23.57
C TYR A 479 -15.88 -7.58 24.68
N PRO A 480 -15.62 -8.79 25.21
CA PRO A 480 -14.77 -8.97 26.39
C PRO A 480 -13.26 -8.82 26.12
N SER A 481 -12.83 -8.84 24.86
CA SER A 481 -11.42 -8.68 24.48
C SER A 481 -11.27 -8.20 23.04
N LEU A 482 -10.15 -7.55 22.74
CA LEU A 482 -9.85 -7.02 21.41
C LEU A 482 -9.88 -8.11 20.33
N ILE A 483 -9.30 -9.29 20.60
CA ILE A 483 -9.32 -10.41 19.66
C ILE A 483 -10.73 -10.90 19.35
N LYS A 484 -11.62 -10.95 20.36
CA LYS A 484 -13.04 -11.31 20.16
C LYS A 484 -13.80 -10.24 19.40
N THR A 485 -13.45 -8.97 19.56
CA THR A 485 -14.03 -7.89 18.75
C THR A 485 -13.55 -7.95 17.29
N VAL A 486 -12.28 -8.31 17.04
CA VAL A 486 -11.75 -8.51 15.68
C VAL A 486 -12.43 -9.71 15.01
N ASP A 487 -12.62 -10.81 15.74
CA ASP A 487 -13.42 -11.96 15.29
C ASP A 487 -14.82 -11.54 14.85
N ALA A 488 -15.55 -10.87 15.76
CA ALA A 488 -16.90 -10.41 15.48
C ALA A 488 -16.97 -9.41 14.32
N ALA A 489 -16.01 -8.48 14.23
CA ALA A 489 -15.91 -7.53 13.12
C ALA A 489 -15.69 -8.25 11.78
N PHE A 490 -14.81 -9.25 11.76
CA PHE A 490 -14.58 -10.06 10.56
C PHE A 490 -15.86 -10.80 10.14
N LYS A 491 -16.51 -11.49 11.07
CA LYS A 491 -17.75 -12.24 10.83
C LYS A 491 -18.89 -11.32 10.39
N ALA A 492 -18.99 -10.12 10.95
CA ALA A 492 -19.99 -9.12 10.56
C ALA A 492 -19.90 -8.73 9.08
N HIS A 493 -18.69 -8.63 8.50
CA HIS A 493 -18.55 -8.34 7.07
C HIS A 493 -19.17 -9.44 6.19
N TYR A 494 -19.09 -10.71 6.62
CA TYR A 494 -19.67 -11.84 5.89
C TYR A 494 -21.18 -11.95 6.08
N VAL A 495 -21.63 -11.89 7.33
CA VAL A 495 -23.04 -12.05 7.69
C VAL A 495 -23.88 -10.92 7.12
N LEU A 496 -23.35 -9.69 7.10
CA LEU A 496 -24.05 -8.49 6.61
C LEU A 496 -23.73 -8.16 5.14
N ASP A 497 -22.93 -8.99 4.45
CA ASP A 497 -22.44 -8.77 3.08
C ASP A 497 -21.84 -7.36 2.86
N ILE A 498 -20.98 -6.94 3.79
CA ILE A 498 -20.34 -5.62 3.78
C ILE A 498 -18.94 -5.73 3.17
N ASN A 499 -18.70 -4.93 2.13
CA ASN A 499 -17.38 -4.83 1.52
C ASN A 499 -16.34 -4.25 2.48
N TYR A 500 -15.13 -4.80 2.48
CA TYR A 500 -14.02 -4.25 3.23
C TYR A 500 -13.70 -2.81 2.85
N GLN A 501 -13.49 -1.99 3.87
CA GLN A 501 -13.11 -0.59 3.69
C GLN A 501 -11.75 -0.50 2.99
N PRO A 502 -11.58 0.37 1.97
CA PRO A 502 -10.33 0.48 1.23
C PRO A 502 -9.09 0.63 2.13
N GLN A 503 -9.20 1.43 3.19
CA GLN A 503 -8.13 1.74 4.15
C GLN A 503 -7.50 0.47 4.75
N VAL A 504 -8.33 -0.52 5.07
CA VAL A 504 -7.96 -1.73 5.80
C VAL A 504 -8.27 -3.01 5.03
N LYS A 505 -8.56 -2.89 3.73
CA LYS A 505 -8.94 -4.01 2.88
C LYS A 505 -7.92 -5.14 2.92
N THR A 506 -6.62 -4.83 2.79
CA THR A 506 -5.55 -5.83 2.84
C THR A 506 -5.45 -6.51 4.22
N VAL A 507 -5.81 -5.81 5.31
CA VAL A 507 -5.83 -6.37 6.67
C VAL A 507 -6.94 -7.42 6.77
N TRP A 508 -8.13 -7.10 6.29
CA TRP A 508 -9.24 -8.06 6.26
C TRP A 508 -8.99 -9.21 5.29
N GLU A 509 -8.37 -8.96 4.13
CA GLU A 509 -7.93 -10.01 3.20
C GLU A 509 -6.87 -10.92 3.84
N PHE A 510 -5.98 -10.39 4.70
CA PHE A 510 -5.05 -11.21 5.46
C PHE A 510 -5.77 -12.14 6.43
N LEU A 511 -6.71 -11.60 7.23
CA LEU A 511 -7.51 -12.42 8.14
C LEU A 511 -8.30 -13.48 7.35
N GLN A 512 -8.94 -13.09 6.24
CA GLN A 512 -9.68 -13.98 5.35
C GLN A 512 -8.84 -15.14 4.84
N ASN A 513 -7.72 -14.86 4.18
CA ASN A 513 -6.98 -15.88 3.43
C ASN A 513 -5.99 -16.66 4.32
N VAL A 514 -5.40 -16.02 5.33
CA VAL A 514 -4.33 -16.63 6.15
C VAL A 514 -4.86 -17.21 7.44
N VAL A 515 -5.77 -16.50 8.11
CA VAL A 515 -6.30 -16.95 9.40
C VAL A 515 -7.49 -17.89 9.17
N TYR A 516 -8.54 -17.38 8.53
CA TYR A 516 -9.77 -18.13 8.30
C TYR A 516 -9.70 -19.10 7.12
N GLU A 517 -8.70 -19.00 6.25
CA GLU A 517 -8.52 -19.85 5.05
C GLU A 517 -9.73 -19.82 4.10
N LEU A 518 -10.42 -18.69 4.06
CA LEU A 518 -11.54 -18.46 3.16
C LEU A 518 -11.04 -17.94 1.80
N PRO A 519 -11.68 -18.33 0.69
CA PRO A 519 -11.23 -17.97 -0.65
C PRO A 519 -11.36 -16.47 -0.89
N GLY A 520 -10.35 -15.85 -1.50
CA GLY A 520 -10.33 -14.41 -1.78
C GLY A 520 -9.27 -13.99 -2.80
N ILE A 521 -9.28 -12.71 -3.18
CA ILE A 521 -8.20 -12.15 -3.98
C ILE A 521 -7.03 -11.83 -3.04
N VAL A 522 -5.86 -12.37 -3.35
CA VAL A 522 -4.65 -12.12 -2.56
C VAL A 522 -3.72 -11.15 -3.30
N PRO A 523 -3.57 -9.90 -2.82
CA PRO A 523 -2.67 -8.94 -3.43
C PRO A 523 -1.19 -9.32 -3.22
N PRO A 524 -0.26 -8.87 -4.10
CA PRO A 524 1.16 -9.23 -4.01
C PRO A 524 1.81 -9.00 -2.63
N ILE A 525 1.47 -7.90 -1.94
CA ILE A 525 2.03 -7.61 -0.61
C ILE A 525 1.62 -8.64 0.45
N LEU A 526 0.42 -9.21 0.32
CA LEU A 526 -0.05 -10.26 1.21
C LEU A 526 0.66 -11.58 0.89
N ARG A 527 0.94 -11.85 -0.39
CA ARG A 527 1.76 -13.00 -0.81
C ARG A 527 3.17 -12.92 -0.26
N ASP A 528 3.79 -11.75 -0.31
CA ASP A 528 5.11 -11.52 0.28
C ASP A 528 5.10 -11.76 1.79
N PHE A 529 4.04 -11.32 2.49
CA PHE A 529 3.90 -11.57 3.92
C PHE A 529 3.68 -13.06 4.22
N ARG A 530 2.88 -13.79 3.42
CA ARG A 530 2.72 -15.24 3.56
C ARG A 530 4.02 -16.00 3.33
N ALA A 531 4.79 -15.61 2.30
CA ALA A 531 6.11 -16.17 2.05
C ALA A 531 7.04 -15.97 3.27
N TYR A 532 7.01 -14.78 3.88
CA TYR A 532 7.73 -14.52 5.12
C TYR A 532 7.28 -15.45 6.26
N LEU A 533 5.96 -15.57 6.50
CA LEU A 533 5.41 -16.38 7.60
C LEU A 533 5.81 -17.86 7.52
N VAL A 534 6.01 -18.41 6.32
CA VAL A 534 6.44 -19.81 6.11
C VAL A 534 7.97 -19.97 6.08
N SER A 535 8.71 -18.88 5.84
CA SER A 535 10.18 -18.90 5.80
C SER A 535 10.85 -18.90 7.18
N LYS A 536 10.05 -18.66 8.23
CA LYS A 536 10.44 -18.69 9.65
C LYS A 536 9.97 -19.99 10.27
#